data_AF-A0A925CP98-F1
#
_entry.id   AF-A0A925CP98-F1
#
_cell.length_a   1.000
_cell.length_b   1.000
_cell.length_c   1.000
_cell.angle_alpha   90.00
_cell.angle_beta   90.00
_cell.angle_gamma   90.00
#
_symmetry.space_group_name_H-M   'P 1'
#
loop_
_entity.id
_entity.type
_entity.pdbx_description
1 polymer ?
#
loop_
_entity_poly.entity_id
_entity_poly.type
_entity_poly.pdbx_seq_one_letter_code
_entity_poly.pdbx_strand_id
1 'polypeptide(L)'
;MVVILMEGVLFVTAIVACAAFLYWGVKALTPLGTRWKQSENRRLIDQHAALTCPIHGWQAPDSLVRLPSGEPLCSKCYQETLYGQLDR
;
A
#
# COMPACT_ATOMS: atom_id res chain seq x y z
N MET A 1 32.23 -17.40 -34.03
CA MET A 1 31.55 -17.66 -32.74
C MET A 1 31.15 -16.37 -32.02
N VAL A 2 32.06 -15.42 -31.77
CA VAL A 2 31.75 -14.14 -31.08
C VAL A 2 30.65 -13.31 -31.76
N VAL A 3 30.66 -13.22 -33.09
CA VAL A 3 29.65 -12.45 -33.86
C VAL A 3 28.23 -12.99 -33.64
N ILE A 4 28.05 -14.32 -33.66
CA ILE A 4 26.75 -14.98 -33.47
C ILE A 4 26.22 -14.73 -32.04
N LEU A 5 27.12 -14.76 -31.04
CA LEU A 5 26.75 -14.43 -29.66
C LEU A 5 26.32 -12.96 -29.52
N MET A 6 27.06 -12.04 -30.16
CA MET A 6 26.74 -10.62 -30.13
C MET A 6 25.38 -10.31 -30.78
N GLU A 7 25.09 -10.92 -31.92
CA GLU A 7 23.81 -10.76 -32.62
C GLU A 7 22.65 -11.29 -31.77
N GLY A 8 22.81 -12.45 -31.14
CA GLY A 8 21.81 -13.01 -30.23
C GLY A 8 21.55 -12.12 -29.01
N VAL A 9 22.61 -11.56 -28.40
CA VAL A 9 22.48 -10.63 -27.27
C VAL A 9 21.77 -9.33 -27.69
N LEU A 10 22.10 -8.79 -28.87
CA LEU A 10 21.43 -7.61 -29.43
C LEU A 10 19.93 -7.87 -29.67
N PHE A 11 19.57 -9.04 -30.17
CA PHE A 11 18.19 -9.41 -30.39
C PHE A 11 17.40 -9.50 -29.07
N VAL A 12 17.96 -10.19 -28.06
CA VAL A 12 17.32 -10.31 -26.74
C VAL A 12 17.19 -8.96 -26.06
N THR A 13 18.23 -8.12 -26.11
CA THR A 13 18.18 -6.77 -25.51
C THR A 13 17.15 -5.88 -26.20
N ALA A 14 17.02 -5.96 -27.53
CA ALA A 14 15.96 -5.26 -28.26
C ALA A 14 14.56 -5.69 -27.83
N ILE A 15 14.32 -7.00 -27.65
CA ILE A 15 13.03 -7.52 -27.15
C ILE A 15 12.74 -6.99 -25.74
N VAL A 16 13.71 -7.05 -24.83
CA VAL A 16 13.56 -6.56 -23.46
C VAL A 16 13.26 -5.05 -23.46
N ALA A 17 13.94 -4.27 -24.30
CA ALA A 17 13.70 -2.84 -24.43
C ALA A 17 12.28 -2.54 -24.94
N CYS A 18 11.83 -3.24 -25.99
CA CYS A 18 10.46 -3.09 -26.50
C CYS A 18 9.42 -3.47 -25.44
N ALA A 19 9.61 -4.59 -24.73
CA ALA A 19 8.70 -5.03 -23.68
C ALA A 19 8.64 -4.01 -22.52
N ALA A 20 9.78 -3.47 -22.10
CA ALA A 20 9.86 -2.44 -21.07
C ALA A 20 9.14 -1.15 -21.51
N PHE A 21 9.30 -0.74 -22.76
CA PHE A 21 8.65 0.44 -23.31
C PHE A 21 7.13 0.27 -23.40
N LEU A 22 6.65 -0.90 -23.86
CA LEU A 22 5.23 -1.23 -23.87
C LEU A 22 4.64 -1.25 -22.46
N TYR A 23 5.33 -1.89 -21.51
CA TYR A 23 4.91 -1.93 -20.11
C TYR A 23 4.81 -0.52 -19.50
N TRP A 24 5.83 0.31 -19.73
CA TRP A 24 5.83 1.69 -19.28
C TRP A 24 4.70 2.50 -19.94
N GLY A 25 4.50 2.36 -21.24
CA GLY A 25 3.42 3.02 -21.98
C GLY A 25 2.04 2.63 -21.44
N VAL A 26 1.79 1.34 -21.18
CA VAL A 26 0.55 0.88 -20.54
C VAL A 26 0.39 1.51 -19.16
N LYS A 27 1.43 1.52 -18.32
CA LYS A 27 1.34 2.11 -16.98
C LYS A 27 1.19 3.63 -16.97
N ALA A 28 1.79 4.34 -17.91
CA ALA A 28 1.85 5.79 -17.91
C ALA A 28 0.69 6.44 -18.67
N LEU A 29 0.29 5.87 -19.81
CA LEU A 29 -0.66 6.48 -20.73
C LEU A 29 -2.08 5.94 -20.59
N THR A 30 -2.28 4.80 -19.92
CA THR A 30 -3.60 4.20 -19.78
C THR A 30 -4.16 4.36 -18.36
N PRO A 31 -5.49 4.40 -18.20
CA PRO A 31 -6.13 4.43 -16.89
C PRO A 31 -5.92 3.15 -16.07
N LEU A 32 -5.40 2.06 -16.66
CA LEU A 32 -5.06 0.85 -15.91
C LEU A 32 -3.91 1.12 -14.93
N GLY A 33 -2.90 1.88 -15.36
CA GLY A 33 -1.77 2.22 -14.51
C GLY A 33 -2.14 3.13 -13.34
N THR A 34 -3.06 4.08 -13.55
CA THR A 34 -3.59 4.92 -12.47
C THR A 34 -4.44 4.11 -11.50
N ARG A 35 -5.29 3.20 -11.99
CA ARG A 35 -6.09 2.30 -11.15
C ARG A 35 -5.22 1.39 -10.28
N TRP A 36 -4.13 0.84 -10.82
CA TRP A 36 -3.19 0.05 -10.03
C TRP A 36 -2.54 0.88 -8.92
N LYS A 37 -2.04 2.08 -9.22
CA LYS A 37 -1.51 3.00 -8.20
C LYS A 37 -2.54 3.35 -7.14
N GLN A 38 -3.78 3.64 -7.54
CA GLN A 38 -4.86 3.96 -6.61
C GLN A 38 -5.23 2.77 -5.72
N SER A 39 -5.29 1.55 -6.26
CA SER A 39 -5.59 0.36 -5.48
C SER A 39 -4.54 0.09 -4.42
N GLU A 40 -3.26 0.28 -4.75
CA GLU A 40 -2.16 0.11 -3.81
C GLU A 40 -2.17 1.21 -2.74
N ASN A 41 -2.37 2.47 -3.14
CA ASN A 41 -2.51 3.57 -2.19
C ASN A 41 -3.69 3.34 -1.24
N ARG A 42 -4.83 2.87 -1.74
CA ARG A 42 -5.99 2.58 -0.91
C ARG A 42 -5.71 1.46 0.08
N ARG A 43 -5.03 0.40 -0.36
CA ARG A 43 -4.59 -0.70 0.53
C ARG A 43 -3.70 -0.18 1.66
N LEU A 44 -2.74 0.69 1.35
CA LEU A 44 -1.85 1.27 2.36
C LEU A 44 -2.62 2.19 3.33
N ILE A 45 -3.52 3.02 2.83
CA ILE A 45 -4.39 3.89 3.66
C ILE A 45 -5.24 3.03 4.60
N ASP A 46 -5.87 1.97 4.09
CA ASP A 46 -6.71 1.09 4.90
C ASP A 46 -5.90 0.37 5.98
N GLN A 47 -4.66 -0.03 5.68
CA GLN A 47 -3.72 -0.61 6.65
C GLN A 47 -3.32 0.40 7.74
N HIS A 48 -3.02 1.64 7.36
CA HIS A 48 -2.70 2.69 8.33
C HIS A 48 -3.90 3.08 9.18
N ALA A 49 -5.08 3.20 8.58
CA ALA A 49 -6.34 3.50 9.28
C ALA A 49 -6.68 2.40 10.30
N ALA A 50 -6.43 1.13 9.96
CA ALA A 50 -6.61 0.02 10.88
C ALA A 50 -5.70 0.09 12.13
N LEU A 51 -4.59 0.82 12.05
CA LEU A 51 -3.62 1.02 13.13
C LEU A 51 -3.73 2.40 13.81
N THR A 52 -4.75 3.18 13.47
CA THR A 52 -4.89 4.56 13.96
C THR A 52 -6.11 4.66 14.87
N CYS A 53 -5.88 4.99 16.13
CA CYS A 53 -6.92 5.44 17.04
C CYS A 53 -7.37 6.86 16.60
N PRO A 54 -8.69 7.12 16.45
CA PRO A 54 -9.20 8.43 16.04
C PRO A 54 -8.80 9.60 16.94
N ILE A 55 -8.48 9.33 18.21
CA ILE A 55 -8.18 10.34 19.23
C ILE A 55 -6.66 10.51 19.41
N HIS A 56 -5.94 9.40 19.58
CA HIS A 56 -4.51 9.41 19.91
C HIS A 56 -3.59 9.12 18.72
N GLY A 57 -4.14 8.95 17.52
CA GLY A 57 -3.36 8.70 16.31
C GLY A 57 -2.81 7.27 16.22
N TRP A 58 -1.64 7.12 15.63
CA TRP A 58 -1.02 5.82 15.36
C TRP A 58 -0.75 5.03 16.65
N GLN A 59 -1.04 3.73 16.60
CA GLN A 59 -0.91 2.81 17.72
C GLN A 59 -0.23 1.52 17.28
N ALA A 60 0.36 0.82 18.25
CA ALA A 60 0.89 -0.51 18.00
C ALA A 60 -0.26 -1.48 17.65
N PRO A 61 -0.02 -2.48 16.77
CA PRO A 61 -1.08 -3.40 16.33
C PRO A 61 -1.75 -4.18 17.47
N ASP A 62 -1.02 -4.41 18.56
CA ASP A 62 -1.43 -5.13 19.77
C ASP A 62 -2.11 -4.22 20.81
N SER A 63 -2.03 -2.89 20.68
CA SER A 63 -2.63 -1.93 21.62
C SER A 63 -4.01 -1.41 21.20
N LEU A 64 -4.54 -1.93 20.09
CA LEU A 64 -5.84 -1.55 19.53
C LEU A 64 -6.91 -2.58 19.82
N VAL A 65 -8.08 -2.09 20.23
CA VAL A 65 -9.30 -2.86 20.46
C VAL A 65 -10.29 -2.48 19.36
N ARG A 66 -10.98 -3.46 18.76
CA ARG A 66 -12.06 -3.19 17.82
C ARG A 66 -13.39 -3.03 18.56
N LEU A 67 -14.04 -1.90 18.34
CA LEU A 67 -15.39 -1.65 18.81
C LEU A 67 -16.41 -2.55 18.08
N PRO A 68 -17.61 -2.76 18.64
CA PRO A 68 -18.71 -3.42 17.93
C PRO A 68 -19.11 -2.72 16.63
N SER A 69 -18.86 -1.42 16.51
CA SER A 69 -19.02 -0.64 15.28
C SER A 69 -17.99 -0.99 14.19
N GLY A 70 -16.92 -1.71 14.55
CA GLY A 70 -15.81 -2.10 13.67
C GLY A 70 -14.61 -1.14 13.70
N GLU A 71 -14.75 0.03 14.33
CA GLU A 71 -13.70 1.05 14.44
C GLU A 71 -12.59 0.63 15.42
N PRO A 72 -11.30 0.89 15.11
CA PRO A 72 -10.19 0.64 16.01
C PRO A 72 -10.05 1.76 17.04
N LEU A 73 -9.86 1.40 18.31
CA LEU A 73 -9.68 2.34 19.42
C LEU A 73 -8.52 1.87 20.30
N CYS A 74 -7.69 2.79 20.81
CA CYS A 74 -6.65 2.41 21.76
C CYS A 74 -7.27 1.94 23.08
N SER A 75 -6.56 1.08 23.80
CA SER A 75 -6.99 0.57 25.11
C SER A 75 -7.34 1.68 26.10
N LYS A 76 -6.61 2.80 26.07
CA LYS A 76 -6.86 3.98 26.90
C LYS A 76 -8.23 4.60 26.62
N CYS A 77 -8.51 4.99 25.38
CA CYS A 77 -9.82 5.56 25.03
C CYS A 77 -10.97 4.57 25.24
N TYR A 78 -10.72 3.27 25.05
CA TYR A 78 -11.72 2.26 25.35
C TYR A 78 -12.07 2.24 26.84
N GLN A 79 -11.06 2.29 27.71
CA GLN A 79 -11.26 2.40 29.16
C GLN A 79 -11.94 3.72 29.55
N GLU A 80 -11.54 4.85 28.97
CA GLU A 80 -12.17 6.15 29.19
C GLU A 80 -13.67 6.12 28.84
N THR A 81 -14.02 5.47 27.72
CA THR A 81 -15.42 5.37 27.25
C THR A 81 -16.28 4.49 28.17
N LEU A 82 -15.70 3.41 28.71
CA LEU A 82 -16.41 2.45 29.57
C LEU A 82 -16.51 2.91 31.03
N TYR A 83 -15.43 3.48 31.56
CA TYR A 83 -15.29 3.79 32.98
C TYR A 83 -15.42 5.29 33.28
N GLY A 84 -15.50 6.14 32.25
CA GLY A 84 -15.83 7.57 32.39
C GLY A 84 -14.72 8.44 32.99
N GLN A 85 -13.50 7.95 33.14
CA GLN A 85 -12.37 8.76 33.59
C GLN A 85 -11.71 9.45 32.40
N LEU A 86 -12.12 10.69 32.11
CA LEU A 86 -11.31 11.60 31.30
C LEU A 86 -10.08 11.97 32.12
N ASP A 87 -8.90 11.64 31.62
CA ASP A 87 -7.63 12.12 32.19
C ASP A 87 -7.72 13.62 32.44
N ARG A 88 -7.48 14.00 33.69
CA ARG A 88 -7.52 15.37 34.19
C ARG A 88 -6.19 16.06 33.98
#